data_AF-A0A2A7EAW8-F1
#
_entry.id   AF-A0A2A7EAW8-F1
#
_cell.length_a   1.000
_cell.length_b   1.000
_cell.length_c   1.000
_cell.angle_alpha   90.00
_cell.angle_beta   90.00
_cell.angle_gamma   90.00
#
_symmetry.space_group_name_H-M   'P 1'
#
loop_
_entity.id
_entity.type
_entity.pdbx_description
1 polymer ?
#
loop_
_entity_poly.entity_id
_entity_poly.type
_entity_poly.pdbx_seq_one_letter_code
_entity_poly.pdbx_strand_id
1 'polypeptide(L)'
;MMIFDDINIPIALFFLFFIIFLGNKGKDASTLCLSLLFGGMVVDYWLNIKGLNDTYISTAWNVFYCIIMIILIPIMIYKTIKDIKYIKAKIKRNRAI
;
A
#
# COMPACT_ATOMS: atom_id res chain seq x y z
N MET A 1 13.84 25.65 -5.60
CA MET A 1 13.38 25.37 -4.23
C MET A 1 11.91 24.99 -4.31
N MET A 2 11.66 23.69 -4.54
CA MET A 2 10.33 23.03 -4.56
C MET A 2 10.46 21.52 -4.20
N ILE A 3 11.69 21.07 -3.92
CA ILE A 3 12.09 19.66 -3.73
C ILE A 3 11.57 19.12 -2.39
N PHE A 4 11.55 19.95 -1.35
CA PHE A 4 11.08 19.52 -0.03
C PHE A 4 9.55 19.41 0.04
N ASP A 5 8.79 20.24 -0.68
CA ASP A 5 7.32 20.18 -0.65
C ASP A 5 6.77 18.96 -1.42
N ASP A 6 7.43 18.55 -2.51
CA ASP A 6 6.98 17.41 -3.33
C ASP A 6 7.13 16.05 -2.64
N ILE A 7 8.14 15.85 -1.77
CA ILE A 7 8.34 14.57 -1.06
C ILE A 7 7.62 14.52 0.29
N ASN A 8 7.36 15.67 0.91
CA ASN A 8 6.67 15.73 2.20
C ASN A 8 5.25 15.16 2.13
N ILE A 9 4.56 15.35 1.01
CA ILE A 9 3.21 14.81 0.79
C ILE A 9 3.23 13.27 0.73
N PRO A 10 4.04 12.61 -0.12
CA PRO A 10 4.23 11.16 -0.09
C PRO A 10 4.63 10.62 1.29
N ILE A 11 5.56 11.28 1.99
CA ILE A 11 5.99 10.86 3.34
C ILE A 11 4.81 10.91 4.32
N ALA A 12 4.06 12.02 4.34
CA ALA A 12 2.92 12.17 5.23
C ALA A 12 1.84 11.12 4.93
N LEU A 13 1.56 10.85 3.66
CA LEU A 13 0.61 9.82 3.23
C LEU A 13 1.08 8.41 3.62
N PHE A 14 2.38 8.11 3.45
CA PHE A 14 2.97 6.85 3.91
C PHE A 14 2.67 6.62 5.40
N PHE A 15 2.99 7.59 6.26
CA PHE A 15 2.77 7.48 7.70
C PHE A 15 1.30 7.43 8.08
N LEU A 16 0.45 8.24 7.43
CA LEU A 16 -0.98 8.24 7.66
C LEU A 16 -1.58 6.85 7.43
N PHE A 17 -1.36 6.26 6.25
CA PHE A 17 -1.89 4.94 5.92
C PHE A 17 -1.25 3.83 6.76
N PHE A 18 0.02 3.97 7.15
CA PHE A 18 0.69 3.03 8.04
C PHE A 18 0.06 3.02 9.44
N ILE A 19 -0.21 4.19 10.01
CA ILE A 19 -0.85 4.33 11.32
C ILE A 19 -2.29 3.80 11.27
N ILE A 20 -3.03 4.09 10.19
CA ILE A 20 -4.38 3.54 9.99
C ILE A 20 -4.31 2.01 9.93
N PHE A 21 -3.34 1.43 9.23
CA PHE A 21 -3.15 -0.01 9.18
C PHE A 21 -2.88 -0.61 10.58
N LEU A 22 -2.01 0.01 11.37
CA LEU A 22 -1.70 -0.42 12.74
C LEU A 22 -2.92 -0.32 13.67
N GLY A 23 -3.72 0.73 13.54
CA GLY A 23 -4.92 0.97 14.35
C GLY A 23 -6.11 0.11 13.93
N ASN A 24 -6.13 -0.43 12.71
CA ASN A 24 -7.24 -1.22 12.21
C ASN A 24 -7.14 -2.67 12.72
N LYS A 25 -8.05 -3.06 13.63
CA LYS A 25 -8.12 -4.42 14.21
C LYS A 25 -8.15 -5.53 13.15
N GLY A 26 -8.73 -5.24 11.98
CA GLY A 26 -8.79 -6.19 10.87
C GLY A 26 -7.52 -6.30 10.05
N LYS A 27 -6.50 -5.45 10.29
CA LYS A 27 -5.29 -5.28 9.47
C LYS A 27 -5.63 -5.24 7.98
N ASP A 28 -6.21 -4.13 7.54
CA ASP A 28 -6.63 -3.98 6.16
C ASP A 28 -5.43 -3.93 5.21
N ALA A 29 -5.28 -4.98 4.41
CA ALA A 29 -4.20 -5.11 3.44
C ALA A 29 -4.20 -3.94 2.43
N SER A 30 -5.37 -3.32 2.20
CA SER A 30 -5.54 -2.15 1.35
C SER A 30 -4.82 -0.92 1.91
N THR A 31 -4.97 -0.67 3.22
CA THR A 31 -4.24 0.43 3.89
C THR A 31 -2.73 0.19 3.94
N LEU A 32 -2.30 -1.06 4.09
CA LEU A 32 -0.87 -1.41 4.01
C LEU A 32 -0.32 -1.22 2.59
N CYS A 33 -1.09 -1.60 1.56
CA CYS A 33 -0.71 -1.42 0.17
C CYS A 33 -0.59 0.06 -0.21
N LEU A 34 -1.52 0.90 0.27
CA LEU A 34 -1.45 2.35 0.09
C LEU A 34 -0.23 2.94 0.79
N SER A 35 0.03 2.54 2.04
CA SER A 35 1.25 2.94 2.75
C SER A 35 2.49 2.59 1.93
N LEU A 36 2.62 1.33 1.51
CA LEU A 36 3.78 0.88 0.71
C LEU A 36 3.90 1.60 -0.63
N LEU A 37 2.79 1.99 -1.26
CA LEU A 37 2.80 2.75 -2.52
C LEU A 37 3.43 4.14 -2.33
N PHE A 38 3.00 4.87 -1.30
CA PHE A 38 3.61 6.16 -0.98
C PHE A 38 5.04 6.02 -0.48
N GLY A 39 5.33 4.97 0.31
CA GLY A 39 6.71 4.64 0.71
C GLY A 39 7.62 4.34 -0.50
N GLY A 40 7.09 3.65 -1.51
CA GLY A 40 7.70 3.42 -2.81
C GLY A 40 8.17 4.70 -3.47
N MET A 41 7.24 5.64 -3.63
CA MET A 41 7.51 6.96 -4.22
C MET A 41 8.59 7.74 -3.47
N VAL A 42 8.63 7.64 -2.13
CA VAL A 42 9.65 8.30 -1.30
C VAL A 42 11.04 7.72 -1.57
N VAL A 43 11.16 6.40 -1.65
CA VAL A 43 12.44 5.74 -1.92
C VAL A 43 12.91 6.02 -3.35
N ASP A 44 12.00 5.96 -4.33
CA ASP A 44 12.32 6.27 -5.74
C ASP A 44 12.82 7.70 -5.89
N TYR A 45 12.16 8.65 -5.22
CA TYR A 45 12.58 10.04 -5.20
C TYR A 45 13.96 10.21 -4.54
N TRP A 46 14.23 9.49 -3.44
CA TRP A 46 15.52 9.52 -2.77
C TRP A 46 16.64 8.95 -3.64
N LEU A 47 16.40 7.83 -4.34
CA LEU A 47 17.33 7.25 -5.29
C LEU A 47 17.61 8.19 -6.46
N ASN A 48 16.60 8.89 -6.95
CA ASN A 48 16.74 9.86 -8.02
C ASN A 48 17.62 11.06 -7.61
N ILE A 49 17.38 11.64 -6.43
CA ILE A 49 18.22 12.73 -5.89
C ILE A 49 19.68 12.29 -5.71
N LYS A 50 19.89 11.03 -5.33
CA LYS A 50 21.24 10.47 -5.17
C LYS A 50 21.90 10.06 -6.49
N GLY A 51 21.20 10.18 -7.62
CA GLY A 51 21.70 9.77 -8.93
C GLY A 51 21.87 8.25 -9.08
N LEU A 52 21.10 7.46 -8.31
CA LEU A 52 21.22 6.01 -8.23
C LEU A 52 20.23 5.25 -9.13
N ASN A 53 19.42 5.94 -9.93
CA ASN A 53 18.32 5.36 -10.71
C ASN A 53 18.74 4.26 -11.70
N ASP A 54 19.98 4.30 -12.23
CA ASP A 54 20.50 3.30 -13.18
C ASP A 54 21.50 2.33 -12.52
N THR A 55 21.55 2.31 -11.19
CA THR A 55 22.46 1.42 -10.45
C THR A 55 21.76 0.13 -10.04
N TYR A 56 22.57 -0.88 -9.70
CA TYR A 56 22.09 -2.13 -9.11
C TYR A 56 21.18 -1.91 -7.89
N ILE A 57 21.33 -0.79 -7.17
CA ILE A 57 20.52 -0.42 -6.01
C ILE A 57 19.08 -0.13 -6.43
N SER A 58 18.89 0.66 -7.49
CA SER A 58 17.57 0.95 -8.05
C SER A 58 16.92 -0.31 -8.63
N THR A 59 17.69 -1.15 -9.33
CA THR A 59 17.18 -2.43 -9.83
C THR A 59 16.76 -3.36 -8.70
N ALA A 60 17.56 -3.49 -7.63
CA ALA A 60 17.24 -4.31 -6.47
C ALA A 60 15.99 -3.78 -5.73
N TRP A 61 15.85 -2.46 -5.62
CA TRP A 61 14.66 -1.82 -5.06
C TRP A 61 13.40 -2.15 -5.87
N ASN A 62 13.45 -1.98 -7.20
CA ASN A 62 12.34 -2.32 -8.08
C ASN A 62 11.93 -3.78 -7.97
N VAL A 63 12.89 -4.71 -7.93
CA VAL A 63 12.60 -6.14 -7.75
C VAL A 63 11.92 -6.40 -6.40
N PHE A 64 12.45 -5.83 -5.32
CA PHE A 64 11.87 -5.95 -3.98
C PHE A 64 10.43 -5.41 -3.93
N TYR A 65 10.21 -4.22 -4.50
CA TYR A 65 8.91 -3.57 -4.56
C TYR A 65 7.90 -4.40 -5.37
N CYS A 66 8.31 -4.95 -6.51
CA CYS A 66 7.49 -5.85 -7.32
C CYS A 66 7.10 -7.13 -6.55
N ILE A 67 8.04 -7.77 -5.85
CA ILE A 67 7.76 -8.98 -5.05
C ILE A 67 6.71 -8.67 -3.97
N ILE A 68 6.86 -7.54 -3.29
CA ILE A 68 5.90 -7.09 -2.27
C ILE A 68 4.50 -6.91 -2.87
N MET A 69 4.40 -6.24 -4.02
CA MET A 69 3.11 -6.01 -4.68
C MET A 69 2.45 -7.31 -5.16
N ILE A 70 3.23 -8.25 -5.70
CA ILE A 70 2.75 -9.58 -6.12
C ILE A 70 2.15 -10.36 -4.94
N ILE A 71 2.69 -10.19 -3.72
CA ILE A 71 2.17 -10.87 -2.53
C ILE A 71 0.93 -10.16 -1.97
N LEU A 72 0.91 -8.83 -1.97
CA LEU A 72 -0.18 -8.05 -1.38
C LEU A 72 -1.47 -8.08 -2.20
N ILE A 73 -1.37 -8.03 -3.53
CA ILE A 73 -2.54 -8.01 -4.42
C ILE A 73 -3.45 -9.24 -4.20
N PRO A 74 -2.95 -10.50 -4.17
CA PRO A 74 -3.76 -11.68 -3.86
C PRO A 74 -4.43 -11.63 -2.49
N ILE A 75 -3.71 -11.13 -1.47
CA ILE A 75 -4.23 -11.01 -0.10
C ILE A 75 -5.42 -10.03 -0.07
N MET A 76 -5.30 -8.90 -0.78
CA MET A 76 -6.38 -7.92 -0.90
C MET A 76 -7.60 -8.50 -1.63
N ILE A 77 -7.38 -9.18 -2.76
CA ILE A 77 -8.46 -9.80 -3.54
C ILE A 77 -9.18 -10.85 -2.70
N TYR A 78 -8.44 -11.73 -2.04
CA TYR A 78 -9.01 -12.79 -1.20
C TYR A 78 -9.88 -12.20 -0.08
N LYS A 79 -9.39 -11.16 0.60
CA LYS A 79 -10.12 -10.50 1.68
C LYS A 79 -11.38 -9.81 1.17
N THR A 80 -11.28 -9.07 0.08
CA THR A 80 -12.43 -8.40 -0.56
C THR A 80 -13.51 -9.39 -0.96
N ILE A 81 -13.15 -10.54 -1.55
CA ILE A 81 -14.11 -11.59 -1.91
C ILE A 81 -14.81 -12.15 -0.67
N LYS A 82 -14.08 -12.36 0.43
CA LYS A 82 -14.63 -12.86 1.69
C LYS A 82 -15.64 -11.86 2.29
N ASP A 83 -15.31 -10.59 2.28
CA ASP A 83 -16.17 -9.52 2.81
C ASP A 83 -17.43 -9.34 1.97
N ILE A 84 -17.33 -9.40 0.63
CA ILE A 84 -18.50 -9.37 -0.27
C ILE A 84 -19.42 -10.58 -0.01
N LYS A 85 -18.86 -11.78 0.15
CA LYS A 85 -19.64 -12.98 0.49
C LYS A 85 -20.36 -12.82 1.84
N TYR A 86 -19.67 -12.27 2.85
CA TYR A 86 -20.24 -12.01 4.16
C TYR A 86 -21.40 -10.99 4.09
N ILE A 87 -21.20 -9.87 3.39
CA ILE A 87 -22.23 -8.85 3.20
C ILE A 87 -23.44 -9.44 2.46
N LYS A 88 -23.23 -10.19 1.39
CA LYS A 88 -24.30 -10.86 0.63
C LYS A 88 -25.08 -11.84 1.50
N ALA A 89 -24.40 -12.62 2.34
CA ALA A 89 -25.04 -13.53 3.28
C ALA A 89 -25.85 -12.79 4.35
N LYS A 90 -25.32 -11.69 4.89
CA LYS A 90 -26.00 -10.83 5.86
C LYS A 90 -27.27 -10.20 5.29
N ILE A 91 -27.23 -9.69 4.05
CA ILE A 91 -28.39 -9.13 3.34
C ILE A 91 -29.46 -10.21 3.12
N LYS A 92 -29.07 -11.41 2.68
CA LYS A 92 -30.00 -12.53 2.47
C LYS A 92 -30.71 -12.93 3.77
N ARG A 93 -29.97 -12.99 4.89
CA ARG A 93 -30.52 -13.31 6.21
C ARG A 93 -31.53 -12.27 6.69
N ASN A 94 -31.26 -10.98 6.48
CA ASN A 94 -32.16 -9.89 6.87
C ASN A 94 -33.42 -9.78 5.99
N ARG A 95 -33.43 -10.36 4.78
CA ARG A 95 -34.64 -10.42 3.92
C ARG A 95 -35.51 -11.66 4.17
N ALA A 96 -35.00 -12.65 4.90
CA ALA A 96 -35.70 -13.89 5.22
C ALA A 96 -36.44 -13.83 6.57
N ILE A 97 -36.27 -12.75 7.32
CA ILE A 97 -37.01 -12.38 8.54
C ILE A 97 -38.03 -11.31 8.11
#